data_AF-K9QMW2-F1
#
_entry.id   AF-K9QMW2-F1
#
_cell.length_a   1.000
_cell.length_b   1.000
_cell.length_c   1.000
_cell.angle_alpha   90.00
_cell.angle_beta   90.00
_cell.angle_gamma   90.00
#
_symmetry.space_group_name_H-M   'P 1'
#
loop_
_entity.id
_entity.type
_entity.pdbx_description
1 polymer ?
#
loop_
_entity_poly.entity_id
_entity_poly.type
_entity_poly.pdbx_seq_one_letter_code
_entity_poly.pdbx_strand_id
1 'polypeptide(L)'
;MSNDAKIAALKSAAEQKKQQAAENLEKAIRKLTQENKSITFANVAKEAGLSVSYLYKYPEIKERIDSLRKQQLKAGKPNQPQKASDDSKAVIIYQLRERIKKLEAEVEGLRRVNEGLAGRVYHLQGAEELAERLKSENTQLKSENSELKQQLEEFRISQANLPVTLPENSKVTSLDKKRAGRSDISDHVKQQLDLIGIKLNPTLTKTIKSAEEDTVLNAIKAFKEAMASSNIEKPGAWLKKAIEEGWIKNEEIGQQSELDVFKEWYALAYKKKLILASQNTKDGIIVYTQDEQWISFQEMLVKYPLSTL
;
A
#
# COMPACT_ATOMS: atom_id res chain seq x y z
N MET A 1 -41.64 28.22 -73.78
CA MET A 1 -41.16 27.81 -72.44
C MET A 1 -42.35 27.59 -71.50
N SER A 2 -43.11 26.47 -71.54
CA SER A 2 -44.14 26.30 -70.47
C SER A 2 -44.92 24.98 -70.29
N ASN A 3 -44.72 23.91 -71.05
CA ASN A 3 -45.50 22.66 -70.80
C ASN A 3 -44.65 21.55 -70.18
N ASP A 4 -43.46 21.30 -70.73
CA ASP A 4 -42.56 20.24 -70.23
C ASP A 4 -42.07 20.52 -68.81
N ALA A 5 -41.77 21.78 -68.48
CA ALA A 5 -41.40 22.19 -67.12
C ALA A 5 -42.55 21.99 -66.12
N LYS A 6 -43.81 22.19 -66.53
CA LYS A 6 -45.00 21.96 -65.69
C LYS A 6 -45.25 20.47 -65.49
N ILE A 7 -45.12 19.67 -66.56
CA ILE A 7 -45.26 18.20 -66.49
C ILE A 7 -44.15 17.60 -65.62
N ALA A 8 -42.91 18.08 -65.74
CA ALA A 8 -41.80 17.65 -64.89
C ALA A 8 -42.04 18.01 -63.41
N ALA A 9 -42.50 19.23 -63.12
CA ALA A 9 -42.83 19.65 -61.76
C ALA A 9 -43.99 18.84 -61.15
N LEU A 10 -45.01 18.47 -61.95
CA LEU A 10 -46.11 17.62 -61.50
C LEU A 10 -45.64 16.18 -61.23
N LYS A 11 -44.76 15.63 -62.07
CA LYS A 11 -44.15 14.31 -61.85
C LYS A 11 -43.27 14.30 -60.60
N SER A 12 -42.41 15.31 -60.40
CA SER A 12 -41.55 15.40 -59.21
C SER A 12 -42.37 15.55 -57.93
N ALA A 13 -43.44 16.36 -57.95
CA ALA A 13 -44.33 16.50 -56.79
C ALA A 13 -45.08 15.19 -56.48
N ALA A 14 -45.50 14.43 -57.49
CA ALA A 14 -46.12 13.12 -57.30
C ALA A 14 -45.13 12.10 -56.70
N GLU A 15 -43.88 12.12 -57.15
CA GLU A 15 -42.82 11.24 -56.68
C GLU A 15 -42.41 11.55 -55.23
N GLN A 16 -42.29 12.83 -54.88
CA GLN A 16 -42.07 13.27 -53.50
C GLN A 16 -43.21 12.83 -52.57
N LYS A 17 -44.47 12.97 -53.00
CA LYS A 17 -45.62 12.47 -52.22
C LYS A 17 -45.59 10.95 -52.05
N LYS A 18 -45.13 10.21 -53.06
CA LYS A 18 -44.97 8.74 -52.96
C LYS A 18 -43.88 8.38 -51.95
N GLN A 19 -42.74 9.06 -51.98
CA GLN A 19 -41.63 8.83 -51.04
C GLN A 19 -42.06 9.13 -49.60
N GLN A 20 -42.71 10.27 -49.36
CA GLN A 20 -43.23 10.62 -48.03
C GLN A 20 -44.24 9.59 -47.50
N ALA A 21 -45.13 9.10 -48.36
CA ALA A 21 -46.07 8.05 -47.98
C ALA A 21 -45.36 6.73 -47.61
N ALA A 22 -44.29 6.35 -48.33
CA ALA A 22 -43.49 5.18 -48.02
C ALA A 22 -42.75 5.31 -46.68
N GLU A 23 -42.18 6.49 -46.40
CA GLU A 23 -41.52 6.75 -45.10
C GLU A 23 -42.50 6.70 -43.93
N ASN A 24 -43.69 7.31 -44.09
CA ASN A 24 -44.72 7.30 -43.06
C ASN A 24 -45.25 5.89 -42.80
N LEU A 25 -45.39 5.09 -43.85
CA LEU A 25 -45.76 3.67 -43.74
C LEU A 25 -44.74 2.87 -42.92
N GLU A 26 -43.45 3.01 -43.21
CA GLU A 26 -42.38 2.31 -42.48
C GLU A 26 -42.30 2.77 -41.01
N LYS A 27 -42.45 4.07 -40.75
CA LYS A 27 -42.52 4.61 -39.38
C LYS A 27 -43.71 4.04 -38.60
N ALA A 28 -44.88 3.98 -39.23
CA ALA A 28 -46.09 3.40 -38.64
C ALA A 28 -45.92 1.92 -38.30
N ILE A 29 -45.35 1.13 -39.21
CA ILE A 29 -45.07 -0.29 -39.00
C ILE A 29 -44.11 -0.49 -37.83
N ARG A 30 -43.01 0.28 -37.77
CA ARG A 30 -42.04 0.21 -36.67
C ARG A 30 -42.68 0.50 -35.32
N LYS A 31 -43.51 1.55 -35.25
CA LYS A 31 -44.20 1.93 -34.02
C LYS A 31 -45.20 0.88 -33.56
N LEU A 32 -46.02 0.34 -34.47
CA LEU A 32 -46.95 -0.76 -34.16
C LEU A 32 -46.22 -2.02 -33.67
N THR A 33 -45.02 -2.28 -34.22
CA THR A 33 -44.18 -3.40 -33.78
C THR A 33 -43.62 -3.18 -32.38
N GLN A 34 -43.09 -1.97 -32.09
CA GLN A 34 -42.56 -1.61 -30.76
C GLN A 34 -43.63 -1.66 -29.66
N GLU A 35 -44.84 -1.20 -29.98
CA GLU A 35 -45.97 -1.18 -29.05
C GLU A 35 -46.69 -2.54 -28.96
N ASN A 36 -46.22 -3.56 -29.66
CA ASN A 36 -46.85 -4.89 -29.75
C ASN A 36 -48.33 -4.84 -30.17
N LYS A 37 -48.72 -3.85 -30.97
CA LYS A 37 -50.09 -3.71 -31.50
C LYS A 37 -50.24 -4.51 -32.79
N SER A 38 -51.48 -4.87 -33.13
CA SER A 38 -51.76 -5.70 -34.31
C SER A 38 -51.46 -4.93 -35.62
N ILE A 39 -50.61 -5.51 -36.47
CA ILE A 39 -50.28 -4.97 -37.79
C ILE A 39 -51.41 -5.33 -38.76
N THR A 40 -52.44 -4.49 -38.79
CA THR A 40 -53.58 -4.60 -39.71
C THR A 40 -53.64 -3.38 -40.64
N PHE A 41 -54.24 -3.52 -41.83
CA PHE A 41 -54.37 -2.41 -42.78
C PHE A 41 -55.03 -1.16 -42.18
N ALA A 42 -56.03 -1.36 -41.31
CA ALA A 42 -56.69 -0.25 -40.62
C ALA A 42 -55.76 0.47 -39.63
N ASN A 43 -55.01 -0.28 -38.82
CA ASN A 43 -54.08 0.29 -37.84
C ASN A 43 -52.90 0.99 -38.53
N VAL A 44 -52.36 0.37 -39.58
CA VAL A 44 -51.26 0.92 -40.37
C VAL A 44 -51.70 2.21 -41.08
N ALA A 45 -52.91 2.23 -41.68
CA ALA A 45 -53.47 3.43 -42.31
C ALA A 45 -53.64 4.59 -41.30
N LYS A 46 -54.22 4.28 -40.12
CA LYS A 46 -54.44 5.25 -39.05
C LYS A 46 -53.13 5.83 -38.54
N GLU A 47 -52.12 5.00 -38.34
CA GLU A 47 -50.83 5.41 -37.78
C GLU A 47 -49.93 6.10 -38.82
N ALA A 48 -50.02 5.72 -40.10
CA ALA A 48 -49.26 6.36 -41.19
C ALA A 48 -49.91 7.64 -41.73
N GLY A 49 -51.14 7.96 -41.32
CA GLY A 49 -51.91 9.08 -41.87
C GLY A 49 -52.29 8.89 -43.34
N LEU A 50 -52.40 7.64 -43.80
CA LEU A 50 -52.74 7.28 -45.19
C LEU A 50 -54.15 6.70 -45.24
N SER A 51 -54.83 6.83 -46.38
CA SER A 51 -56.12 6.17 -46.57
C SER A 51 -55.93 4.66 -46.77
N VAL A 52 -56.89 3.86 -46.30
CA VAL A 52 -56.87 2.40 -46.51
C VAL A 52 -56.82 2.07 -48.01
N SER A 53 -57.55 2.82 -48.84
CA SER A 53 -57.55 2.69 -50.30
C SER A 53 -56.16 2.92 -50.91
N TYR A 54 -55.34 3.81 -50.33
CA TYR A 54 -53.96 4.03 -50.78
C TYR A 54 -53.09 2.78 -50.54
N LEU A 55 -53.25 2.10 -49.41
CA LEU A 55 -52.51 0.87 -49.10
C LEU A 55 -52.87 -0.28 -50.06
N TYR A 56 -54.12 -0.34 -50.52
CA TYR A 56 -54.55 -1.33 -51.51
C TYR A 56 -54.19 -0.97 -52.96
N LYS A 57 -53.93 0.30 -53.25
CA LYS A 57 -53.57 0.77 -54.59
C LYS A 57 -52.23 0.20 -55.08
N TYR A 58 -51.32 -0.07 -54.14
CA TYR A 58 -49.95 -0.51 -54.41
C TYR A 58 -49.73 -1.93 -53.87
N PRO A 59 -49.60 -2.95 -54.75
CA PRO A 59 -49.40 -4.34 -54.34
C PRO A 59 -48.21 -4.56 -53.41
N GLU A 60 -47.13 -3.80 -53.61
CA GLU A 60 -45.91 -3.87 -52.80
C GLU A 60 -46.16 -3.55 -51.31
N ILE A 61 -47.06 -2.59 -51.04
CA ILE A 61 -47.45 -2.21 -49.68
C ILE A 61 -48.29 -3.31 -49.03
N LYS A 62 -49.20 -3.89 -49.81
CA LYS A 62 -50.08 -4.97 -49.36
C LYS A 62 -49.28 -6.20 -48.94
N GLU A 63 -48.36 -6.65 -49.79
CA GLU A 63 -47.50 -7.81 -49.49
C GLU A 63 -46.64 -7.58 -48.25
N ARG A 64 -46.10 -6.36 -48.09
CA ARG A 64 -45.32 -5.99 -46.91
C ARG A 64 -46.14 -6.11 -45.63
N ILE A 65 -47.34 -5.52 -45.58
CA ILE A 65 -48.22 -5.58 -44.41
C ILE A 65 -48.63 -7.04 -44.11
N ASP A 66 -48.98 -7.82 -45.12
CA ASP A 66 -49.38 -9.22 -44.95
C ASP A 66 -48.22 -10.11 -44.45
N SER A 67 -46.99 -9.89 -44.94
CA SER A 67 -45.80 -10.61 -44.48
C SER A 67 -45.52 -10.36 -43.00
N LEU A 68 -45.57 -9.09 -42.57
CA LEU A 68 -45.35 -8.67 -41.19
C LEU A 68 -46.45 -9.17 -40.26
N ARG A 69 -47.71 -9.15 -40.73
CA ARG A 69 -48.84 -9.72 -40.00
C ARG A 69 -48.67 -11.22 -39.77
N LYS A 70 -48.25 -11.98 -40.79
CA LYS A 70 -47.94 -13.42 -40.66
C LYS A 70 -46.77 -13.66 -39.71
N GLN A 71 -45.74 -12.83 -39.77
CA GLN A 71 -44.60 -12.91 -38.84
C GLN A 71 -45.03 -12.67 -37.39
N GLN A 72 -45.89 -11.68 -37.15
CA GLN A 72 -46.44 -11.37 -35.83
C GLN A 72 -47.32 -12.53 -35.30
N LEU A 73 -48.11 -13.18 -36.17
CA LEU A 73 -48.91 -14.35 -35.78
C LEU A 73 -48.05 -15.57 -35.45
N LYS A 74 -46.97 -15.80 -36.20
CA LYS A 74 -46.02 -16.90 -35.97
C LYS A 74 -45.18 -16.71 -34.71
N ALA A 75 -44.86 -15.47 -34.35
CA ALA A 75 -44.06 -15.14 -33.17
C ALA A 75 -44.80 -15.37 -31.83
N GLY A 76 -46.12 -15.64 -31.86
CA GLY A 76 -46.95 -15.74 -30.66
C GLY A 76 -47.12 -14.38 -29.96
N LYS A 77 -48.07 -14.28 -29.03
CA LYS A 77 -48.09 -13.13 -28.11
C LYS A 77 -46.79 -13.16 -27.28
N PRO A 78 -46.02 -12.06 -27.17
CA PRO A 78 -44.93 -12.02 -26.19
C PRO A 78 -45.53 -12.34 -24.81
N ASN A 79 -44.91 -13.28 -24.09
CA ASN A 79 -45.31 -13.60 -22.72
C ASN A 79 -45.38 -12.29 -21.94
N GLN A 80 -46.56 -11.97 -21.41
CA GLN A 80 -46.66 -10.85 -20.49
C GLN A 80 -45.68 -11.10 -19.34
N PRO A 81 -44.93 -10.09 -18.86
CA PRO A 81 -44.06 -10.28 -17.72
C PRO A 81 -44.93 -10.75 -16.55
N GLN A 82 -44.78 -12.02 -16.18
CA GLN A 82 -45.50 -12.58 -15.04
C GLN A 82 -45.08 -11.79 -13.81
N LYS A 83 -46.04 -11.19 -13.11
CA LYS A 83 -45.78 -10.56 -11.81
C LYS A 83 -45.14 -11.62 -10.92
N ALA A 84 -43.97 -11.29 -10.35
CA ALA A 84 -43.27 -12.19 -9.44
C ALA A 84 -44.22 -12.69 -8.35
N SER A 85 -44.21 -14.00 -8.10
CA SER A 85 -44.99 -14.64 -7.04
C SER A 85 -44.64 -14.02 -5.68
N ASP A 86 -45.57 -14.02 -4.73
CA ASP A 86 -45.31 -13.50 -3.39
C ASP A 86 -44.17 -14.26 -2.69
N ASP A 87 -43.99 -15.54 -3.03
CA ASP A 87 -42.86 -16.37 -2.59
C ASP A 87 -41.51 -15.84 -3.12
N SER A 88 -41.46 -15.45 -4.40
CA SER A 88 -40.26 -14.86 -4.99
C SER A 88 -39.93 -13.51 -4.35
N LYS A 89 -40.93 -12.70 -4.01
CA LYS A 89 -40.72 -11.44 -3.28
C LYS A 89 -40.20 -11.69 -1.87
N ALA A 90 -40.72 -12.71 -1.16
CA ALA A 90 -40.25 -13.07 0.17
C ALA A 90 -38.78 -13.47 0.17
N VAL A 91 -38.35 -14.27 -0.81
CA VAL A 91 -36.93 -14.65 -1.00
C VAL A 91 -36.07 -13.41 -1.27
N ILE A 92 -36.50 -12.51 -2.15
CA ILE A 92 -35.77 -11.27 -2.45
C ILE A 92 -35.66 -10.39 -1.20
N ILE A 93 -36.73 -10.23 -0.43
CA ILE A 93 -36.72 -9.45 0.82
C ILE A 93 -35.76 -10.06 1.83
N TYR A 94 -35.74 -11.39 1.97
CA TYR A 94 -34.81 -12.07 2.84
C TYR A 94 -33.35 -11.80 2.43
N GLN A 95 -33.02 -11.98 1.16
CA GLN A 95 -31.68 -11.73 0.63
C GLN A 95 -31.25 -10.26 0.81
N LEU A 96 -32.15 -9.31 0.57
CA LEU A 96 -31.89 -7.89 0.78
C LEU A 96 -31.62 -7.58 2.25
N ARG A 97 -32.41 -8.13 3.18
CA ARG A 97 -32.18 -7.99 4.63
C ARG A 97 -30.84 -8.58 5.06
N GLU A 98 -30.49 -9.75 4.54
CA GLU A 98 -29.21 -10.37 4.83
C GLU A 98 -28.05 -9.51 4.30
N ARG A 99 -28.20 -8.92 3.10
CA ARG A 99 -27.20 -8.02 2.53
C ARG A 99 -27.05 -6.74 3.34
N ILE A 100 -28.16 -6.13 3.78
CA ILE A 100 -28.15 -4.96 4.66
C ILE A 100 -27.39 -5.28 5.95
N LYS A 101 -27.71 -6.40 6.60
CA LYS A 101 -27.03 -6.82 7.84
C LYS A 101 -25.52 -6.99 7.64
N LYS A 102 -25.10 -7.59 6.52
CA LYS A 102 -23.66 -7.73 6.18
C LYS A 102 -22.99 -6.37 5.97
N LEU A 103 -23.65 -5.46 5.25
CA LEU A 103 -23.13 -4.12 5.00
C LEU A 103 -23.03 -3.29 6.28
N GLU A 104 -24.02 -3.38 7.17
CA GLU A 104 -23.99 -2.69 8.47
C GLU A 104 -22.83 -3.17 9.33
N ALA A 105 -22.60 -4.49 9.40
CA ALA A 105 -21.47 -5.06 10.12
C ALA A 105 -20.11 -4.64 9.52
N GLU A 106 -20.02 -4.53 8.19
CA GLU A 106 -18.82 -4.05 7.50
C GLU A 106 -18.55 -2.57 7.81
N VAL A 107 -19.58 -1.72 7.78
CA VAL A 107 -19.48 -0.30 8.13
C VAL A 107 -19.04 -0.13 9.59
N GLU A 108 -19.60 -0.91 10.51
CA GLU A 108 -19.21 -0.85 11.91
C GLU A 108 -17.76 -1.31 12.11
N GLY A 109 -17.35 -2.39 11.44
CA GLY A 109 -15.96 -2.86 11.45
C GLY A 109 -14.97 -1.81 10.92
N LEU A 110 -15.29 -1.19 9.80
CA LEU A 110 -14.48 -0.12 9.20
C LEU A 110 -14.38 1.10 10.12
N ARG A 111 -15.46 1.50 10.80
CA ARG A 111 -15.43 2.60 11.76
C ARG A 111 -14.48 2.32 12.92
N ARG A 112 -14.53 1.13 13.52
CA ARG A 112 -13.61 0.74 14.61
C ARG A 112 -12.15 0.78 14.17
N VAL A 113 -11.85 0.31 12.96
CA VAL A 113 -10.49 0.39 12.40
C VAL A 113 -10.07 1.85 12.25
N ASN A 114 -10.96 2.70 11.74
CA ASN A 114 -10.68 4.12 11.54
C ASN A 114 -10.42 4.86 12.86
N GLU A 115 -11.21 4.57 13.90
CA GLU A 115 -11.01 5.08 15.26
C GLU A 115 -9.65 4.64 15.82
N GLY A 116 -9.30 3.36 15.65
CA GLY A 116 -8.00 2.84 16.06
C GLY A 116 -6.83 3.49 15.32
N LEU A 117 -6.98 3.74 14.01
CA LEU A 117 -5.98 4.46 13.21
C LEU A 117 -5.86 5.92 13.63
N ALA A 118 -6.98 6.61 13.86
CA ALA A 118 -6.98 7.99 14.34
C ALA A 118 -6.25 8.11 15.69
N GLY A 119 -6.52 7.20 16.64
CA GLY A 119 -5.80 7.14 17.90
C GLY A 119 -4.28 6.96 17.72
N ARG A 120 -3.86 6.08 16.82
CA ARG A 120 -2.43 5.88 16.51
C ARG A 120 -1.80 7.12 15.90
N VAL A 121 -2.49 7.82 15.01
CA VAL A 121 -2.00 9.07 14.40
C VAL A 121 -1.77 10.13 15.48
N TYR A 122 -2.71 10.30 16.42
CA TYR A 122 -2.52 11.24 17.54
C TYR A 122 -1.30 10.89 18.41
N HIS A 123 -1.09 9.61 18.71
CA HIS A 123 0.09 9.19 19.46
C HIS A 123 1.39 9.44 18.69
N LEU A 124 1.41 9.19 17.38
CA LEU A 124 2.57 9.44 16.53
C LEU A 124 2.89 10.94 16.45
N GLN A 125 1.89 11.80 16.31
CA GLN A 125 2.09 13.25 16.32
C GLN A 125 2.74 13.74 17.61
N GLY A 126 2.26 13.27 18.77
CA GLY A 126 2.88 13.62 20.05
C GLY A 126 4.33 13.10 20.18
N ALA A 127 4.62 11.91 19.65
CA ALA A 127 5.99 11.38 19.62
C ALA A 127 6.92 12.19 18.69
N GLU A 128 6.39 12.67 17.55
CA GLU A 128 7.11 13.50 16.59
C GLU A 128 7.46 14.87 17.20
N GLU A 129 6.52 15.53 17.88
CA GLU A 129 6.76 16.78 18.61
C GLU A 129 7.89 16.63 19.67
N LEU A 130 7.88 15.53 20.42
CA LEU A 130 8.94 15.23 21.39
C LEU A 130 10.29 14.99 20.69
N ALA A 131 10.29 14.29 19.56
CA ALA A 131 11.50 14.06 18.78
C ALA A 131 12.08 15.36 18.23
N GLU A 132 11.25 16.28 17.73
CA GLU A 132 11.68 17.61 17.28
C GLU A 132 12.26 18.42 18.44
N ARG A 133 11.60 18.40 19.61
CA ARG A 133 12.12 19.08 20.81
C ARG A 133 13.49 18.54 21.22
N LEU A 134 13.63 17.21 21.33
CA LEU A 134 14.90 16.57 21.67
C LEU A 134 15.99 16.84 20.62
N LYS A 135 15.61 16.95 19.34
CA LYS A 135 16.54 17.31 18.26
C LYS A 135 17.02 18.75 18.44
N SER A 136 16.13 19.69 18.76
CA SER A 136 16.49 21.09 19.00
C SER A 136 17.44 21.23 20.21
N GLU A 137 17.15 20.52 21.31
CA GLU A 137 18.00 20.48 22.50
C GLU A 137 19.38 19.90 22.19
N ASN A 138 19.45 18.79 21.44
CA ASN A 138 20.72 18.22 20.99
C ASN A 138 21.51 19.18 20.10
N THR A 139 20.85 19.96 19.23
CA THR A 139 21.56 20.96 18.42
C THR A 139 22.13 22.09 19.27
N GLN A 140 21.39 22.54 20.29
CA GLN A 140 21.84 23.55 21.23
C GLN A 140 23.01 23.05 22.10
N LEU A 141 22.90 21.85 22.67
CA LEU A 141 23.99 21.24 23.45
C LEU A 141 25.24 21.02 22.60
N LYS A 142 25.09 20.74 21.31
CA LYS A 142 26.23 20.64 20.37
C LYS A 142 26.89 21.99 20.12
N SER A 143 26.13 23.07 19.95
CA SER A 143 26.71 24.41 19.80
C SER A 143 27.42 24.84 21.07
N GLU A 144 26.78 24.67 22.23
CA GLU A 144 27.39 24.98 23.54
C GLU A 144 28.69 24.19 23.76
N ASN A 145 28.71 22.89 23.44
CA ASN A 145 29.93 22.09 23.50
C ASN A 145 31.02 22.58 22.54
N SER A 146 30.64 23.08 21.36
CA SER A 146 31.61 23.62 20.40
C SER A 146 32.21 24.94 20.90
N GLU A 147 31.39 25.81 21.49
CA GLU A 147 31.83 27.07 22.10
C GLU A 147 32.74 26.83 23.30
N LEU A 148 32.37 25.92 24.20
CA LEU A 148 33.21 25.55 25.34
C LEU A 148 34.56 24.97 24.90
N LYS A 149 34.57 24.15 23.84
CA LYS A 149 35.83 23.64 23.26
C LYS A 149 36.67 24.76 22.67
N GLN A 150 36.07 25.74 21.98
CA GLN A 150 36.78 26.91 21.48
C GLN A 150 37.37 27.74 22.62
N GLN A 151 36.57 28.04 23.66
CA GLN A 151 37.04 28.76 24.84
C GLN A 151 38.20 28.04 25.56
N LEU A 152 38.12 26.72 25.68
CA LEU A 152 39.21 25.91 26.25
C LEU A 152 40.48 25.98 25.38
N GLU A 153 40.34 25.96 24.06
CA GLU A 153 41.48 26.08 23.15
C GLU A 153 42.09 27.49 23.20
N GLU A 154 41.27 28.54 23.24
CA GLU A 154 41.73 29.92 23.45
C GLU A 154 42.45 30.09 24.80
N PHE A 155 41.91 29.49 25.86
CA PHE A 155 42.55 29.49 27.17
C PHE A 155 43.89 28.73 27.16
N ARG A 156 43.96 27.61 26.42
CA ARG A 156 45.19 26.84 26.25
C ARG A 156 46.25 27.63 25.48
N ILE A 157 45.86 28.32 24.40
CA ILE A 157 46.74 29.17 23.60
C ILE A 157 47.22 30.38 24.41
N SER A 158 46.33 31.02 25.18
CA SER A 158 46.70 32.13 26.05
C SER A 158 47.66 31.70 27.17
N GLN A 159 47.46 30.52 27.80
CA GLN A 159 48.43 29.94 28.73
C GLN A 159 49.79 29.65 28.08
N ALA A 160 49.80 29.15 26.84
CA ALA A 160 51.05 28.91 26.10
C ALA A 160 51.81 30.21 25.75
N ASN A 161 51.10 31.33 25.66
CA ASN A 161 51.64 32.66 25.37
C ASN A 161 51.92 33.52 26.62
N LEU A 162 51.72 33.02 27.84
CA LEU A 162 52.19 33.73 29.03
C LEU A 162 53.73 33.81 29.00
N PRO A 163 54.33 35.00 29.18
CA PRO A 163 55.78 35.12 29.24
C PRO A 163 56.28 34.33 30.44
N VAL A 164 57.05 33.27 30.17
CA VAL A 164 57.83 32.58 31.18
C VAL A 164 58.95 33.53 31.63
N THR A 165 58.67 34.38 32.61
CA THR A 165 59.71 34.91 33.49
C THR A 165 59.78 33.99 34.70
N LEU A 166 60.55 32.91 34.57
CA LEU A 166 61.04 32.14 35.71
C LEU A 166 62.15 32.98 36.38
N PRO A 167 62.08 33.26 37.68
CA PRO A 167 63.27 33.64 38.44
C PRO A 167 64.23 32.45 38.40
N GLU A 168 65.48 32.69 38.02
CA GLU A 168 66.59 31.74 38.15
C GLU A 168 66.83 31.41 39.64
N ASN A 169 66.03 30.52 40.21
CA ASN A 169 66.40 29.57 41.26
C ASN A 169 65.15 28.92 41.83
N SER A 170 64.85 27.70 41.37
CA SER A 170 64.13 26.74 42.20
C SER A 170 64.36 25.34 41.64
N LYS A 171 65.00 24.50 42.45
CA LYS A 171 65.16 23.07 42.20
C LYS A 171 63.78 22.40 42.17
N VAL A 172 63.15 22.31 41.02
CA VAL A 172 61.95 21.47 40.85
C VAL A 172 62.06 20.68 39.56
N THR A 173 62.17 19.37 39.68
CA THR A 173 62.06 18.43 38.57
C THR A 173 60.60 18.27 38.18
N SER A 174 60.27 18.45 36.89
CA SER A 174 58.92 18.23 36.37
C SER A 174 58.46 16.80 36.59
N LEU A 175 57.29 16.65 37.24
CA LEU A 175 56.61 15.37 37.48
C LEU A 175 56.01 14.73 36.22
N ASP A 176 56.10 15.40 35.06
CA ASP A 176 55.42 14.98 33.83
C ASP A 176 56.13 13.87 33.05
N LYS A 177 57.42 13.60 33.33
CA LYS A 177 58.13 12.47 32.69
C LYS A 177 57.90 11.10 33.37
N LYS A 178 57.06 11.02 34.42
CA LYS A 178 56.78 9.75 35.14
C LYS A 178 55.37 9.19 34.94
N ARG A 179 54.57 9.76 34.02
CA ARG A 179 53.19 9.29 33.74
C ARG A 179 52.96 8.65 32.37
N ALA A 180 54.00 8.47 31.55
CA ALA A 180 53.89 7.75 30.27
C ALA A 180 53.96 6.20 30.43
N GLY A 181 53.94 5.67 31.66
CA GLY A 181 54.06 4.25 31.97
C GLY A 181 52.95 3.68 32.85
N ARG A 182 51.77 4.31 32.87
CA ARG A 182 50.60 3.76 33.56
C ARG A 182 49.45 3.67 32.56
N SER A 183 49.26 2.49 31.99
CA SER A 183 48.07 2.11 31.24
C SER A 183 46.85 2.17 32.17
N ASP A 184 46.33 3.37 32.37
CA ASP A 184 45.05 3.55 33.04
C ASP A 184 43.93 3.32 32.03
N ILE A 185 42.93 2.57 32.49
CA ILE A 185 41.77 2.16 31.69
C ILE A 185 41.07 3.44 31.23
N SER A 186 40.75 3.51 29.93
CA SER A 186 40.01 4.61 29.32
C SER A 186 38.76 4.94 30.14
N ASP A 187 38.53 6.23 30.40
CA ASP A 187 37.38 6.68 31.19
C ASP A 187 36.04 6.32 30.52
N HIS A 188 36.04 6.15 29.20
CA HIS A 188 34.89 5.66 28.44
C HIS A 188 34.51 4.21 28.83
N VAL A 189 35.50 3.33 28.94
CA VAL A 189 35.30 1.93 29.34
C VAL A 189 34.81 1.85 30.79
N LYS A 190 35.32 2.70 31.70
CA LYS A 190 34.84 2.77 33.08
C LYS A 190 33.37 3.18 33.15
N GLN A 191 32.98 4.23 32.45
CA GLN A 191 31.59 4.70 32.39
C GLN A 191 30.63 3.61 31.88
N GLN A 192 31.02 2.87 30.82
CA GLN A 192 30.20 1.78 30.30
C GLN A 192 30.03 0.64 31.30
N LEU A 193 31.06 0.31 32.08
CA LEU A 193 31.00 -0.76 33.08
C LEU A 193 30.17 -0.35 34.31
N ASP A 194 30.23 0.91 34.72
CA ASP A 194 29.41 1.46 35.78
C ASP A 194 27.92 1.48 35.40
N LEU A 195 27.59 1.84 34.15
CA LEU A 195 26.23 1.78 33.62
C LEU A 195 25.64 0.37 33.61
N ILE A 196 26.49 -0.66 33.47
CA ILE A 196 26.09 -2.07 33.45
C ILE A 196 26.10 -2.66 34.88
N GLY A 197 26.60 -1.92 35.87
CA GLY A 197 26.67 -2.36 37.27
C GLY A 197 27.77 -3.40 37.55
N ILE A 198 28.76 -3.54 36.65
CA ILE A 198 29.86 -4.48 36.82
C ILE A 198 30.98 -3.81 37.62
N LYS A 199 31.15 -4.22 38.87
CA LYS A 199 32.28 -3.77 39.70
C LYS A 199 33.60 -4.32 39.16
N LEU A 200 34.56 -3.43 38.90
CA LEU A 200 35.93 -3.77 38.50
C LEU A 200 36.60 -4.63 39.59
N ASN A 201 36.92 -5.87 39.26
CA ASN A 201 37.76 -6.73 40.08
C ASN A 201 39.23 -6.72 39.57
N PRO A 202 40.23 -7.11 40.38
CA PRO A 202 41.64 -7.06 39.99
C PRO A 202 41.99 -7.89 38.74
N THR A 203 41.24 -8.95 38.48
CA THR A 203 41.44 -9.83 37.33
C THR A 203 40.93 -9.18 36.05
N LEU A 204 39.74 -8.57 36.10
CA LEU A 204 39.08 -7.88 34.99
C LEU A 204 39.84 -6.59 34.63
N THR A 205 40.38 -5.87 35.62
CA THR A 205 41.25 -4.72 35.36
C THR A 205 42.52 -5.13 34.64
N LYS A 206 43.09 -6.28 34.98
CA LYS A 206 44.27 -6.82 34.28
C LYS A 206 43.95 -7.20 32.84
N THR A 207 42.82 -7.87 32.59
CA THR A 207 42.40 -8.25 31.22
C THR A 207 42.05 -7.05 30.36
N ILE A 208 41.40 -6.03 30.92
CA ILE A 208 41.09 -4.77 30.21
C ILE A 208 42.37 -3.99 29.89
N LYS A 209 43.36 -3.98 30.79
CA LYS A 209 44.66 -3.31 30.54
C LYS A 209 45.53 -4.02 29.52
N SER A 210 45.36 -5.34 29.34
CA SER A 210 46.12 -6.13 28.37
C SER A 210 45.47 -6.23 27.00
N ALA A 211 44.17 -5.94 26.90
CA ALA A 211 43.39 -6.02 25.67
C ALA A 211 43.30 -4.66 24.97
N GLU A 212 43.04 -4.68 23.67
CA GLU A 212 42.83 -3.48 22.87
C GLU A 212 41.46 -2.85 23.20
N GLU A 213 41.36 -1.51 23.21
CA GLU A 213 40.15 -0.81 23.62
C GLU A 213 38.91 -1.24 22.81
N ASP A 214 39.07 -1.46 21.50
CA ASP A 214 38.00 -1.91 20.61
C ASP A 214 37.47 -3.31 20.97
N THR A 215 38.37 -4.23 21.36
CA THR A 215 37.97 -5.58 21.79
C THR A 215 37.16 -5.55 23.08
N VAL A 216 37.51 -4.64 24.00
CA VAL A 216 36.78 -4.44 25.25
C VAL A 216 35.40 -3.83 24.97
N LEU A 217 35.31 -2.85 24.08
CA LEU A 217 34.02 -2.25 23.70
C LEU A 217 33.11 -3.24 22.98
N ASN A 218 33.67 -4.11 22.13
CA ASN A 218 32.90 -5.17 21.46
C ASN A 218 32.39 -6.21 22.45
N ALA A 219 33.22 -6.64 23.41
CA ALA A 219 32.81 -7.54 24.48
C ALA A 219 31.71 -6.92 25.37
N ILE A 220 31.79 -5.62 25.67
CA ILE A 220 30.74 -4.88 26.40
C ILE A 220 29.42 -4.84 25.61
N LYS A 221 29.47 -4.65 24.29
CA LYS A 221 28.27 -4.68 23.43
C LYS A 221 27.63 -6.07 23.44
N ALA A 222 28.42 -7.13 23.26
CA ALA A 222 27.95 -8.51 23.35
C ALA A 222 27.32 -8.82 24.72
N PHE A 223 27.91 -8.29 25.79
CA PHE A 223 27.36 -8.43 27.14
C PHE A 223 25.98 -7.78 27.30
N LYS A 224 25.77 -6.58 26.76
CA LYS A 224 24.46 -5.89 26.80
C LYS A 224 23.37 -6.67 26.06
N GLU A 225 23.70 -7.30 24.94
CA GLU A 225 22.78 -8.15 24.19
C GLU A 225 22.46 -9.44 24.96
N ALA A 226 23.47 -10.10 25.52
CA ALA A 226 23.27 -11.31 26.31
C ALA A 226 22.40 -11.08 27.56
N MET A 227 22.51 -9.90 28.18
CA MET A 227 21.63 -9.44 29.26
C MET A 227 20.17 -9.24 28.81
N ALA A 228 19.94 -8.87 27.54
CA ALA A 228 18.59 -8.72 26.99
C ALA A 228 17.94 -10.09 26.72
N SER A 229 18.73 -11.09 26.36
CA SER A 229 18.22 -12.45 26.04
C SER A 229 18.18 -13.40 27.23
N SER A 230 19.04 -13.24 28.24
CA SER A 230 19.19 -14.18 29.35
C SER A 230 19.73 -13.52 30.62
N ASN A 231 19.38 -14.05 31.79
CA ASN A 231 19.91 -13.56 33.06
C ASN A 231 21.31 -14.15 33.33
N ILE A 232 22.35 -13.31 33.39
CA ILE A 232 23.73 -13.75 33.57
C ILE A 232 24.08 -13.74 35.06
N GLU A 233 24.24 -14.92 35.67
CA GLU A 233 24.55 -15.06 37.10
C GLU A 233 25.89 -14.41 37.53
N LYS A 234 26.89 -14.36 36.64
CA LYS A 234 28.25 -13.86 36.94
C LYS A 234 28.78 -12.91 35.86
N PRO A 235 28.34 -11.64 35.87
CA PRO A 235 28.58 -10.73 34.76
C PRO A 235 30.05 -10.35 34.56
N GLY A 236 30.82 -10.21 35.66
CA GLY A 236 32.26 -9.93 35.57
C GLY A 236 33.10 -11.09 35.03
N ALA A 237 32.69 -12.34 35.29
CA ALA A 237 33.37 -13.52 34.75
C ALA A 237 33.03 -13.73 33.27
N TRP A 238 31.78 -13.47 32.89
CA TRP A 238 31.33 -13.50 31.51
C TRP A 238 32.08 -12.47 30.67
N LEU A 239 32.16 -11.23 31.13
CA LEU A 239 32.85 -10.16 30.40
C LEU A 239 34.36 -10.45 30.25
N LYS A 240 34.99 -11.00 31.29
CA LYS A 240 36.39 -11.46 31.20
C LYS A 240 36.56 -12.48 30.07
N LYS A 241 35.68 -13.48 30.01
CA LYS A 241 35.71 -14.52 28.98
C LYS A 241 35.44 -13.96 27.58
N ALA A 242 34.50 -13.02 27.46
CA ALA A 242 34.20 -12.34 26.21
C ALA A 242 35.39 -11.50 25.68
N ILE A 243 36.17 -10.88 26.57
CA ILE A 243 37.41 -10.17 26.20
C ILE A 243 38.51 -11.17 25.80
N GLU A 244 38.68 -12.27 26.54
CA GLU A 244 39.69 -13.30 26.24
C GLU A 244 39.44 -14.04 24.92
N GLU A 245 38.17 -14.30 24.60
CA GLU A 245 37.75 -15.00 23.37
C GLU A 245 37.39 -14.03 22.22
N GLY A 246 37.50 -12.72 22.43
CA GLY A 246 37.25 -11.70 21.39
C GLY A 246 35.82 -11.69 20.86
N TRP A 247 34.82 -11.85 21.73
CA TRP A 247 33.42 -11.89 21.32
C TRP A 247 32.97 -10.54 20.76
N ILE A 248 32.31 -10.59 19.60
CA ILE A 248 31.71 -9.47 18.91
C ILE A 248 30.19 -9.63 19.02
N LYS A 249 29.43 -8.54 18.87
CA LYS A 249 27.97 -8.60 18.67
C LYS A 249 27.69 -9.69 17.64
N ASN A 250 26.74 -10.59 17.90
CA ASN A 250 26.30 -11.51 16.86
C ASN A 250 25.94 -10.63 15.66
N GLU A 251 26.52 -10.91 14.49
CA GLU A 251 26.00 -10.30 13.27
C GLU A 251 24.51 -10.61 13.30
N GLU A 252 23.69 -9.56 13.36
CA GLU A 252 22.28 -9.70 13.00
C GLU A 252 22.33 -10.46 11.69
N ILE A 253 21.66 -11.62 11.62
CA ILE A 253 21.46 -12.32 10.35
C ILE A 253 20.62 -11.33 9.52
N GLY A 254 21.33 -10.41 8.87
CA GLY A 254 20.87 -9.16 8.27
C GLY A 254 20.45 -9.38 6.83
N GLN A 255 19.90 -10.56 6.57
CA GLN A 255 19.03 -10.81 5.44
C GLN A 255 17.80 -11.43 6.10
N GLN A 256 16.68 -10.69 6.12
CA GLN A 256 15.39 -11.34 6.32
C GLN A 256 15.42 -12.56 5.40
N SER A 257 15.34 -13.76 5.98
CA SER A 257 15.45 -14.97 5.17
C SER A 257 14.41 -14.86 4.05
N GLU A 258 14.71 -15.37 2.85
CA GLU A 258 13.76 -15.34 1.72
C GLU A 258 12.36 -15.85 2.16
N LEU A 259 12.36 -16.75 3.15
CA LEU A 259 11.21 -17.28 3.86
C LEU A 259 10.42 -16.25 4.69
N ASP A 260 11.08 -15.32 5.38
CA ASP A 260 10.40 -14.31 6.19
C ASP A 260 9.80 -13.20 5.32
N VAL A 261 10.54 -12.76 4.29
CA VAL A 261 10.01 -11.85 3.26
C VAL A 261 8.82 -12.49 2.54
N PHE A 262 8.92 -13.78 2.22
CA PHE A 262 7.85 -14.53 1.60
C PHE A 262 6.60 -14.62 2.49
N LYS A 263 6.73 -14.89 3.79
CA LYS A 263 5.57 -14.97 4.71
C LYS A 263 4.80 -13.66 4.75
N GLU A 264 5.51 -12.53 4.85
CA GLU A 264 4.90 -11.20 4.88
C GLU A 264 4.20 -10.88 3.57
N TRP A 265 4.89 -11.13 2.45
CA TRP A 265 4.37 -10.90 1.11
C TRP A 265 3.15 -11.77 0.80
N TYR A 266 3.23 -13.07 1.11
CA TYR A 266 2.17 -14.05 0.86
C TYR A 266 0.88 -13.67 1.59
N ALA A 267 0.98 -13.24 2.85
CA ALA A 267 -0.20 -12.83 3.63
C ALA A 267 -0.96 -11.66 2.96
N LEU A 268 -0.23 -10.67 2.45
CA LEU A 268 -0.81 -9.51 1.75
C LEU A 268 -1.37 -9.90 0.38
N ALA A 269 -0.61 -10.66 -0.41
CA ALA A 269 -1.00 -11.11 -1.73
C ALA A 269 -2.23 -12.03 -1.69
N TYR A 270 -2.31 -12.93 -0.71
CA TYR A 270 -3.47 -13.80 -0.48
C TYR A 270 -4.71 -13.00 -0.07
N LYS A 271 -4.56 -12.00 0.81
CA LYS A 271 -5.66 -11.09 1.22
C LYS A 271 -6.21 -10.28 0.04
N LYS A 272 -5.34 -9.81 -0.86
CA LYS A 272 -5.71 -9.13 -2.11
C LYS A 272 -6.20 -10.10 -3.21
N LYS A 273 -6.24 -11.40 -2.92
CA LYS A 273 -6.63 -12.49 -3.84
C LYS A 273 -5.75 -12.57 -5.09
N LEU A 274 -4.51 -12.08 -5.06
CA LEU A 274 -3.60 -12.16 -6.21
C LEU A 274 -3.05 -13.57 -6.44
N ILE A 275 -2.98 -14.35 -5.37
CA ILE A 275 -2.50 -15.73 -5.36
C ILE A 275 -3.47 -16.62 -4.60
N LEU A 276 -3.47 -17.91 -4.94
CA LEU A 276 -4.37 -18.93 -4.41
C LEU A 276 -3.63 -19.94 -3.53
N ALA A 277 -2.37 -20.23 -3.84
CA ALA A 277 -1.56 -21.20 -3.11
C ALA A 277 -0.07 -20.90 -3.27
N SER A 278 0.76 -21.58 -2.48
CA SER A 278 2.21 -21.60 -2.64
C SER A 278 2.77 -23.00 -2.42
N GLN A 279 3.95 -23.25 -2.99
CA GLN A 279 4.68 -24.50 -2.82
C GLN A 279 6.18 -24.20 -2.75
N ASN A 280 6.90 -24.96 -1.92
CA ASN A 280 8.35 -24.91 -1.86
C ASN A 280 8.93 -26.03 -2.72
N THR A 281 9.81 -25.68 -3.66
CA THR A 281 10.47 -26.63 -4.58
C THR A 281 11.98 -26.59 -4.39
N LYS A 282 12.71 -27.51 -5.04
CA LYS A 282 14.19 -27.53 -4.98
C LYS A 282 14.82 -26.26 -5.57
N ASP A 283 14.10 -25.57 -6.45
CA ASP A 283 14.55 -24.38 -7.16
C ASP A 283 14.03 -23.08 -6.52
N GLY A 284 13.36 -23.16 -5.36
CA GLY A 284 12.84 -22.02 -4.61
C GLY A 284 11.33 -22.04 -4.39
N ILE A 285 10.79 -20.91 -3.91
CA ILE A 285 9.36 -20.75 -3.59
C ILE A 285 8.58 -20.36 -4.85
N ILE A 286 7.52 -21.09 -5.16
CA ILE A 286 6.59 -20.79 -6.25
C ILE A 286 5.19 -20.50 -5.71
N VAL A 287 4.45 -19.64 -6.42
CA VAL A 287 3.09 -19.23 -6.05
C VAL A 287 2.12 -19.45 -7.20
N TYR A 288 0.90 -19.84 -6.87
CA TYR A 288 -0.16 -20.13 -7.82
C TYR A 288 -1.06 -18.91 -7.98
N THR A 289 -1.13 -18.35 -9.19
CA THR A 289 -1.88 -17.12 -9.49
C THR A 289 -3.32 -17.41 -9.91
N GLN A 290 -4.16 -16.36 -9.99
CA GLN A 290 -5.53 -16.48 -10.50
C GLN A 290 -5.61 -16.92 -11.96
N ASP A 291 -4.55 -16.68 -12.74
CA ASP A 291 -4.45 -17.06 -14.15
C ASP A 291 -4.09 -18.55 -14.35
N GLU A 292 -4.23 -19.37 -13.29
CA GLU A 292 -3.96 -20.81 -13.27
C GLU A 292 -2.50 -21.19 -13.61
N GLN A 293 -1.54 -20.32 -13.23
CA GLN A 293 -0.11 -20.52 -13.51
C GLN A 293 0.73 -20.54 -12.23
N TRP A 294 1.79 -21.34 -12.26
CA TRP A 294 2.85 -21.35 -11.24
C TRP A 294 3.95 -20.38 -11.62
N ILE A 295 4.21 -19.41 -10.75
CA ILE A 295 5.20 -18.34 -10.96
C ILE A 295 6.18 -18.33 -9.79
N SER A 296 7.45 -18.01 -10.06
CA SER A 296 8.46 -17.86 -9.00
C SER A 296 8.10 -16.70 -8.08
N PHE A 297 8.35 -16.87 -6.77
CA PHE A 297 8.19 -15.81 -5.78
C PHE A 297 8.97 -14.55 -6.18
N GLN A 298 10.20 -14.70 -6.70
CA GLN A 298 11.03 -13.56 -7.09
C GLN A 298 10.40 -12.74 -8.22
N GLU A 299 9.82 -13.41 -9.22
CA GLU A 299 9.12 -12.74 -10.33
C GLU A 299 7.86 -12.01 -9.84
N MET A 300 7.14 -12.60 -8.90
CA MET A 300 5.97 -11.97 -8.29
C MET A 300 6.33 -10.80 -7.37
N LEU A 301 7.49 -10.83 -6.73
CA LEU A 301 8.02 -9.73 -5.92
C LEU A 301 8.40 -8.52 -6.79
N VAL A 302 8.94 -8.76 -7.98
CA VAL A 302 9.20 -7.69 -8.98
C VAL A 302 7.90 -7.05 -9.45
N LYS A 303 6.87 -7.86 -9.73
CA LYS A 303 5.58 -7.37 -10.23
C LYS A 303 4.74 -6.69 -9.14
N TYR A 304 4.82 -7.18 -7.91
CA TYR A 304 4.10 -6.68 -6.75
C TYR A 304 5.03 -6.59 -5.54
N PRO A 305 5.86 -5.55 -5.42
CA PRO A 305 6.73 -5.41 -4.26
C PRO A 305 5.90 -5.11 -3.00
N LEU A 306 6.46 -5.43 -1.82
CA LEU A 306 5.82 -5.23 -0.51
C LEU A 306 5.27 -3.81 -0.31
N SER A 307 5.90 -2.80 -0.92
CA SER A 307 5.45 -1.39 -0.88
C SER A 307 4.13 -1.11 -1.62
N THR A 308 3.71 -2.02 -2.50
CA THR A 308 2.57 -1.83 -3.42
C THR A 308 1.38 -2.76 -3.07
N LEU A 309 1.60 -3.72 -2.17
CA LEU A 309 0.61 -4.68 -1.65
C LEU A 309 -0.07 -4.17 -0.38
#